data_AF-A0A3A2J1I8-F1
#
_entry.id   AF-A0A3A2J1I8-F1
#
_cell.length_a   1.000
_cell.length_b   1.000
_cell.length_c   1.000
_cell.angle_alpha   90.00
_cell.angle_beta   90.00
_cell.angle_gamma   90.00
#
_symmetry.space_group_name_H-M   'P 1'
#
loop_
_entity.id
_entity.type
_entity.pdbx_description
1 polymer ?
#
loop_
_entity_poly.entity_id
_entity_poly.type
_entity_poly.pdbx_seq_one_letter_code
_entity_poly.pdbx_strand_id
1 'polypeptide(L)' 'MLNISLQEAQKKLPELVLLVEQGEDVFIISDNKSKIKLVSFTDKPKKRVFGQHREQAIMSEDFNSALPDNFWLGNE' A
#
# COMPACT_ATOMS: atom_id res chain seq x y z
N MET A 1 16.60 -0.60 -4.35
CA MET A 1 15.65 -0.65 -5.49
C MET A 1 16.37 -1.24 -6.69
N LEU A 2 15.85 -2.32 -7.26
CA LEU A 2 16.39 -3.04 -8.42
C LEU A 2 15.44 -2.95 -9.61
N ASN A 3 15.96 -2.56 -10.76
CA ASN A 3 15.23 -2.49 -12.03
C ASN A 3 15.83 -3.52 -12.99
N ILE A 4 15.00 -4.40 -13.55
CA ILE A 4 15.45 -5.50 -14.40
C ILE A 4 14.56 -5.63 -15.64
N SER A 5 15.13 -6.03 -16.77
CA SER A 5 14.34 -6.29 -17.98
C SER A 5 13.48 -7.55 -17.83
N LEU A 6 12.39 -7.65 -18.61
CA LEU A 6 11.55 -8.85 -18.62
C LEU A 6 12.34 -10.14 -18.97
N GLN A 7 13.28 -10.06 -19.91
CA GLN A 7 14.08 -11.22 -20.32
C GLN A 7 15.05 -11.69 -19.24
N GLU A 8 15.68 -10.76 -18.52
CA GLU A 8 16.56 -11.10 -17.41
C GLU A 8 15.76 -11.60 -16.19
N ALA A 9 14.58 -11.00 -15.94
CA ALA A 9 13.68 -11.44 -14.89
C ALA A 9 13.22 -12.89 -15.11
N GLN A 10 12.94 -13.29 -16.35
CA GLN A 10 12.59 -14.68 -16.67
C GLN A 10 13.73 -15.67 -16.34
N LYS A 11 14.99 -15.28 -16.58
CA LYS A 11 16.17 -16.12 -16.31
C LYS A 11 16.53 -16.19 -14.83
N LYS A 12 16.28 -15.10 -14.09
CA LYS A 12 16.72 -14.91 -12.70
C LYS A 12 15.57 -14.89 -11.70
N LEU A 13 14.39 -15.37 -12.08
CA LEU A 13 13.19 -15.29 -11.23
C LEU A 13 13.41 -15.85 -9.81
N PRO A 14 14.10 -17.00 -9.60
CA PRO A 14 14.36 -17.51 -8.26
C PRO A 14 15.20 -16.56 -7.39
N GLU A 15 16.22 -15.92 -7.98
CA GLU A 15 17.08 -14.95 -7.28
C GLU A 15 16.30 -13.68 -6.92
N LEU A 16 15.45 -13.21 -7.84
CA LEU A 16 14.59 -12.05 -7.60
C LEU A 16 13.60 -12.30 -6.46
N VAL A 17 13.05 -13.51 -6.34
CA VAL A 17 12.16 -13.89 -5.23
C VAL A 17 12.88 -13.77 -3.90
N LEU A 18 14.11 -14.30 -3.78
CA LEU A 18 14.91 -14.18 -2.56
C LEU A 18 15.18 -12.73 -2.15
N LEU A 19 15.51 -11.87 -3.12
CA LEU A 19 15.72 -10.44 -2.87
C LEU A 19 14.45 -9.77 -2.33
N VAL A 20 13.30 -10.08 -2.94
CA VAL A 20 12.00 -9.53 -2.55
C VAL A 20 11.55 -10.01 -1.17
N GLU A 21 11.85 -11.26 -0.82
CA GLU A 21 11.63 -11.80 0.55
C GLU A 21 12.51 -11.12 1.60
N GLN A 22 13.72 -10.69 1.21
CA GLN A 22 14.64 -9.92 2.07
C GLN A 22 14.23 -8.44 2.21
N GLY A 23 13.19 -8.00 1.50
CA GLY A 23 12.66 -6.63 1.57
C GLY A 23 13.19 -5.70 0.46
N GLU A 24 13.85 -6.23 -0.56
CA GLU A 24 14.31 -5.45 -1.70
C GLU A 24 13.15 -5.14 -2.67
N ASP A 25 13.08 -3.89 -3.14
CA ASP A 25 12.09 -3.47 -4.12
C ASP A 25 12.56 -3.80 -5.54
N VAL A 26 11.89 -4.76 -6.20
CA VAL A 26 12.21 -5.20 -7.56
C VAL A 26 11.13 -4.74 -8.56
N PHE A 27 11.55 -4.06 -9.62
CA PHE A 27 10.70 -3.63 -10.72
C PHE A 27 11.13 -4.28 -12.04
N ILE A 28 10.17 -4.83 -12.78
CA ILE A 28 10.38 -5.38 -14.12
C ILE A 28 9.98 -4.33 -15.16
N ILE A 29 10.95 -4.00 -16.01
CA ILE A 29 10.85 -3.04 -17.09
C ILE A 29 10.54 -3.79 -18.40
N SER A 30 9.54 -3.29 -19.12
CA SER A 30 9.21 -3.69 -20.49
C SER A 30 8.99 -2.43 -21.32
N ASP A 31 9.50 -2.41 -22.56
CA ASP A 31 9.38 -1.27 -23.47
C ASP A 31 9.84 0.06 -22.85
N ASN A 32 10.98 0.04 -22.15
CA ASN A 32 11.58 1.19 -21.45
C ASN A 32 10.70 1.85 -20.36
N LYS A 33 9.68 1.16 -19.86
CA LYS A 33 8.88 1.62 -18.70
C LYS A 33 8.78 0.51 -17.65
N SER A 34 8.88 0.89 -16.36
CA SER A 34 8.52 -0.03 -15.25
C SER A 34 7.04 -0.34 -15.33
N LYS A 35 6.70 -1.59 -15.66
CA LYS A 35 5.30 -2.03 -15.78
C LYS A 35 4.86 -2.89 -14.61
N ILE A 36 5.80 -3.57 -13.94
CA ILE A 36 5.50 -4.59 -12.94
C ILE A 36 6.42 -4.37 -11.73
N LYS A 37 5.87 -4.50 -10.52
CA LYS A 37 6.63 -4.56 -9.26
C LYS A 37 6.47 -5.96 -8.66
N LEU A 38 7.57 -6.62 -8.31
CA LEU A 38 7.54 -7.82 -7.48
C LEU A 38 7.49 -7.39 -6.01
N VAL A 39 6.60 -8.01 -5.25
CA VAL A 39 6.42 -7.78 -3.82
C VAL A 39 6.27 -9.12 -3.12
N SER A 40 6.83 -9.24 -1.92
CA SER A 40 6.68 -10.44 -1.12
C SER A 40 5.24 -10.49 -0.62
N PHE A 41 4.56 -11.60 -0.90
CA PHE A 41 3.22 -11.85 -0.39
C PHE A 41 3.34 -12.83 0.78
N THR A 42 3.48 -12.30 1.99
CA THR A 42 3.33 -13.13 3.19
C THR A 42 1.85 -13.17 3.53
N ASP A 43 1.25 -14.35 3.42
CA ASP A 43 -0.11 -14.60 3.90
C ASP A 43 -0.08 -14.62 5.43
N LYS A 44 0.09 -13.45 6.05
CA LYS A 44 -0.05 -13.29 7.50
C LYS A 44 -1.54 -13.24 7.75
N PRO A 45 -2.14 -14.29 8.36
CA PRO A 45 -3.53 -14.22 8.74
C PRO A 45 -3.70 -13.00 9.64
N LYS A 46 -4.43 -11.99 9.16
CA LYS A 46 -4.77 -10.82 9.98
C LYS A 46 -5.58 -11.33 11.15
N LYS A 47 -4.96 -11.38 12.34
CA LYS A 47 -5.63 -11.76 13.57
C LYS A 47 -6.72 -10.72 13.84
N ARG A 48 -7.97 -11.04 13.54
CA ARG A 48 -9.12 -10.19 13.86
C ARG A 48 -9.31 -10.22 15.37
N VAL A 49 -8.93 -9.13 16.03
CA VAL A 49 -9.15 -8.95 17.46
C VAL A 49 -10.31 -8.00 17.64
N PHE A 50 -11.41 -8.48 18.22
CA PHE A 50 -12.54 -7.62 18.56
C PHE A 50 -12.07 -6.50 19.50
N GLY A 51 -12.38 -5.25 19.15
CA GLY A 51 -11.95 -4.09 19.93
C GLY A 51 -10.48 -3.69 19.79
N GLN A 52 -9.75 -4.14 18.75
CA GLN A 52 -8.33 -3.78 18.51
C GLN A 52 -8.05 -2.26 18.52
N HIS A 53 -9.05 -1.45 18.16
CA HIS A 53 -8.98 0.01 18.10
C HIS A 53 -9.95 0.69 19.08
N ARG A 54 -10.39 -0.03 20.12
CA ARG A 54 -11.22 0.55 21.17
C ARG A 54 -10.48 1.75 21.77
N GLU A 55 -11.20 2.84 21.99
CA GLU A 55 -10.68 4.11 22.54
C GLU A 55 -9.62 4.83 21.69
N GLN A 56 -9.25 4.30 20.51
CA GLN A 56 -8.35 4.98 19.56
C GLN A 56 -9.11 5.88 18.58
N ALA A 57 -10.43 5.75 18.50
CA ALA A 57 -11.28 6.65 17.75
C ALA A 57 -11.78 7.76 18.67
N ILE A 58 -11.35 8.98 18.40
CA ILE A 58 -11.84 10.19 19.08
C ILE A 58 -12.79 10.89 18.12
N MET A 59 -13.99 11.15 18.59
CA MET A 59 -14.99 11.93 17.87
C MET A 59 -14.95 13.36 18.41
N SER A 60 -14.96 14.36 17.53
CA SER A 60 -15.10 15.75 17.94
C SER A 60 -16.43 15.97 18.65
N GLU A 61 -16.48 16.87 19.64
CA GLU A 61 -17.70 17.18 20.40
C GLU A 61 -18.84 17.68 19.51
N ASP A 62 -18.49 18.33 18.39
CA ASP A 62 -19.41 18.90 17.42
C ASP A 62 -19.75 17.96 16.25
N PHE A 63 -19.35 16.68 16.30
CA PHE A 63 -19.58 15.74 15.18
C PHE A 63 -21.06 15.61 14.80
N ASN A 64 -21.95 15.67 15.79
CA ASN A 64 -23.40 15.60 15.57
C ASN A 64 -24.06 16.99 15.46
N SER A 65 -23.28 18.07 15.53
CA SER A 65 -23.80 19.43 15.38
C SER A 65 -24.24 19.66 13.93
N ALA A 66 -25.28 20.48 13.77
CA ALA A 66 -25.69 20.92 12.43
C ALA A 66 -24.56 21.73 11.78
N LEU A 67 -24.30 21.44 10.51
CA LEU A 67 -23.35 22.22 9.72
C LEU A 67 -23.90 23.64 9.55
N PRO A 68 -23.06 24.68 9.70
CA PRO A 68 -23.51 26.05 9.50
C PRO A 68 -23.86 26.29 8.02
N ASP A 69 -24.82 27.18 7.75
CA ASP A 69 -25.36 27.37 6.38
C ASP A 69 -24.28 27.76 5.36
N ASN A 70 -23.25 28.49 5.79
CA ASN A 70 -22.11 28.88 4.97
C ASN A 70 -21.20 27.72 4.56
N PHE A 71 -21.22 26.59 5.28
CA PHE A 71 -20.47 25.39 4.91
C PHE A 71 -20.83 24.91 3.50
N TRP A 72 -22.10 25.04 3.12
CA TRP A 72 -22.60 24.63 1.82
C TRP A 72 -22.31 25.62 0.70
N LEU A 73 -21.89 26.85 1.04
CA LEU A 73 -21.72 27.95 0.08
C LEU A 73 -20.32 28.02 -0.52
N GLY A 74 -19.36 27.22 -0.06
CA GLY A 74 -18.05 27.03 -0.71
C GLY A 74 -17.16 28.28 -0.78
N ASN A 75 -17.46 29.30 0.03
CA ASN A 75 -16.64 30.51 0.12
C ASN A 75 -15.56 30.28 1.19
N GLU A 76 -14.30 30.50 0.80
CA GLU A 76 -13.10 30.39 1.66
C GLU A 76 -13.13 31.36 2.86
#